data_AF-A0A2V5VNL3-F1
#
_entry.id   AF-A0A2V5VNL3-F1
#
_cell.length_a   1.000
_cell.length_b   1.000
_cell.length_c   1.000
_cell.angle_alpha   90.00
_cell.angle_beta   90.00
_cell.angle_gamma   90.00
#
_symmetry.space_group_name_H-M   'P 1'
#
loop_
_entity.id
_entity.type
_entity.pdbx_description
1 polymer ?
#
loop_
_entity_poly.entity_id
_entity_poly.type
_entity_poly.pdbx_seq_one_letter_code
_entity_poly.pdbx_strand_id
1 'polypeptide(L)' 'MSNGKKVKWSLEADYLQACNCDYGCPCEFEARPTQGFCDGMGAWRINRGRYGRLSLNGLALGFVAH' A
#
# COMPACT_ATOMS: atom_id res chain seq x y z
N MET A 1 -12.64 16.32 -22.95
CA MET A 1 -12.95 15.80 -21.60
C MET A 1 -13.01 14.28 -21.70
N SER A 2 -12.00 13.56 -21.22
CA SER A 2 -11.90 12.10 -21.38
C SER A 2 -13.03 11.40 -20.60
N ASN A 3 -13.97 10.81 -21.32
CA ASN A 3 -15.05 10.00 -20.74
C ASN A 3 -14.54 8.61 -20.32
N GLY A 4 -13.57 8.59 -19.39
CA GLY A 4 -12.98 7.35 -18.88
C GLY A 4 -13.91 6.68 -17.88
N LYS A 5 -14.54 5.57 -18.28
CA LYS A 5 -15.36 4.74 -17.38
C LYS A 5 -14.51 4.31 -16.18
N LYS A 6 -14.78 4.87 -14.99
CA LYS A 6 -14.06 4.53 -13.76
C LYS A 6 -14.33 3.06 -13.40
N VAL A 7 -13.27 2.25 -13.35
CA VAL A 7 -13.36 0.86 -12.92
C VAL A 7 -13.54 0.83 -11.41
N LYS A 8 -14.62 0.21 -10.93
CA LYS A 8 -14.82 -0.02 -9.49
C LYS A 8 -13.77 -1.01 -8.98
N TRP A 9 -13.15 -0.68 -7.86
CA TRP A 9 -12.16 -1.54 -7.22
C TRP A 9 -12.27 -1.46 -5.70
N SER A 10 -11.83 -2.52 -5.02
CA SER A 10 -11.70 -2.58 -3.57
C SER A 10 -10.67 -3.65 -3.18
N LEU A 11 -10.04 -3.49 -2.02
CA LEU A 11 -9.17 -4.49 -1.42
C LEU A 11 -9.29 -4.47 0.11
N GLU A 12 -9.17 -5.64 0.70
CA GLU A 12 -9.05 -5.95 2.12
C GLU A 12 -7.78 -6.79 2.26
N ALA A 13 -6.82 -6.30 3.02
CA ALA A 13 -5.49 -6.87 3.11
C ALA A 13 -4.92 -6.75 4.53
N ASP A 14 -4.13 -7.74 4.92
CA ASP A 14 -3.26 -7.61 6.08
C ASP A 14 -2.05 -6.78 5.69
N TYR A 15 -1.73 -5.76 6.48
CA TYR A 15 -0.59 -4.87 6.25
C TYR A 15 0.46 -5.07 7.34
N LEU A 16 1.71 -5.30 6.92
CA LEU A 16 2.88 -5.37 7.80
C LEU A 16 3.92 -4.37 7.31
N GLN A 17 4.50 -3.61 8.23
CA GLN A 17 5.51 -2.59 7.97
C GLN A 17 6.59 -2.61 9.03
N ALA A 18 7.83 -2.38 8.62
CA ALA A 18 8.96 -2.05 9.49
C ALA A 18 9.76 -0.91 8.87
N CYS A 19 9.99 0.16 9.62
CA CYS A 19 10.65 1.38 9.14
C CYS A 19 11.52 2.00 10.26
N ASN A 20 12.57 2.73 9.88
CA ASN A 20 13.44 3.51 10.78
C ASN A 20 12.80 4.78 11.36
N CYS A 21 11.57 5.10 10.98
CA CYS A 21 10.86 6.31 11.42
C CYS A 21 10.15 6.13 12.78
N ASP A 22 9.61 7.23 13.31
CA ASP A 22 8.79 7.21 14.51
C ASP A 22 7.54 6.33 14.35
N TYR A 23 6.92 6.03 15.49
CA TYR A 23 5.73 5.18 15.56
C TYR A 23 4.67 5.58 14.52
N GLY A 24 4.18 4.56 13.80
CA GLY A 24 3.14 4.71 12.77
C GLY A 24 3.66 4.97 11.36
N CYS A 25 4.97 5.21 11.16
CA CYS A 25 5.55 5.75 9.92
C CYS A 25 4.80 6.98 9.41
N PRO A 26 5.28 8.21 9.66
CA PRO A 26 4.64 9.43 9.16
C PRO A 26 4.36 9.40 7.64
N CYS A 27 5.16 8.63 6.89
CA CYS A 27 5.00 8.37 5.46
C CYS A 27 3.60 7.86 5.04
N GLU A 28 2.96 7.05 5.87
CA GLU A 28 1.61 6.49 5.62
C GLU A 28 0.51 7.55 5.72
N PHE A 29 0.80 8.66 6.39
CA PHE A 29 -0.11 9.77 6.63
C PHE A 29 0.32 11.02 5.85
N GLU A 30 0.99 10.82 4.71
CA GLU A 30 1.46 11.88 3.80
C GLU A 30 2.47 12.85 4.42
N ALA A 31 3.12 12.47 5.53
CA ALA A 31 4.20 13.23 6.14
C ALA A 31 5.58 12.71 5.70
N ARG A 32 6.61 13.53 5.90
CA ARG A 32 7.99 13.18 5.54
C ARG A 32 8.56 12.11 6.50
N PRO A 33 9.52 11.30 6.05
CA PRO A 33 10.27 10.41 6.94
C PRO A 33 10.92 11.19 8.09
N THR A 34 10.88 10.65 9.31
CA THR A 34 11.46 11.29 10.51
C THR A 34 12.93 11.66 10.29
N GLN A 35 13.71 10.76 9.69
CA GLN A 35 15.16 10.92 9.50
C GLN A 35 15.53 11.59 8.16
N GLY A 36 14.54 12.02 7.36
CA GLY A 36 14.76 12.57 6.02
C GLY A 36 14.93 11.54 4.91
N PHE A 37 15.14 10.26 5.25
CA PHE A 37 15.15 9.10 4.34
C PHE A 37 14.40 7.93 4.98
N CYS A 38 14.04 6.93 4.17
CA CYS A 38 13.31 5.75 4.60
C CYS A 38 14.18 4.50 4.39
N ASP A 39 14.59 3.88 5.50
CA ASP A 39 15.15 2.54 5.53
C ASP A 39 14.07 1.61 6.09
N GLY A 40 13.31 1.00 5.18
CA GLY A 40 12.12 0.29 5.59
C GLY A 40 11.54 -0.62 4.51
N MET A 41 10.60 -1.45 4.95
CA MET A 41 9.82 -2.33 4.08
C MET A 41 8.36 -2.35 4.51
N GLY A 42 7.48 -2.59 3.55
CA GLY A 42 6.06 -2.82 3.78
C GLY A 42 5.54 -3.90 2.86
N ALA A 43 4.58 -4.67 3.34
CA ALA A 43 3.93 -5.72 2.57
C ALA A 43 2.43 -5.80 2.88
N TRP A 44 1.63 -5.96 1.83
CA TRP A 44 0.21 -6.23 1.90
C TRP A 44 -0.07 -7.64 1.40
N ARG A 45 -0.79 -8.43 2.18
CA ARG A 45 -1.38 -9.70 1.74
C ARG A 45 -2.86 -9.50 1.49
N ILE A 46 -3.29 -9.58 0.23
CA ILE A 46 -4.69 -9.35 -0.14
C ILE A 46 -5.52 -10.59 0.20
N ASN A 47 -6.38 -10.45 1.21
CA ASN A 47 -7.32 -11.48 1.64
C ASN A 47 -8.55 -11.50 0.73
N ARG A 48 -9.11 -10.33 0.42
CA ARG A 48 -10.22 -10.15 -0.52
C ARG A 48 -10.02 -8.89 -1.35
N GLY A 49 -10.16 -8.97 -2.67
CA GLY A 49 -10.04 -7.79 -3.52
C GLY A 49 -10.50 -8.02 -4.95
N ARG A 50 -10.91 -6.95 -5.61
CA ARG A 50 -11.41 -6.99 -6.98
C ARG A 50 -11.11 -5.68 -7.71
N TYR A 51 -10.72 -5.79 -8.97
CA TYR A 51 -10.61 -4.68 -9.90
C TYR A 51 -11.53 -4.95 -11.10
N GLY A 52 -12.73 -4.35 -11.09
CA GLY A 52 -13.77 -4.67 -12.07
C GLY A 52 -14.17 -6.15 -12.02
N ARG A 53 -13.74 -6.92 -13.02
CA ARG A 53 -13.98 -8.39 -13.08
C ARG A 53 -12.77 -9.22 -12.62
N LEU A 54 -11.60 -8.60 -12.47
CA LEU A 54 -10.36 -9.26 -12.05
C LEU A 54 -10.36 -9.51 -10.54
N SER A 55 -10.10 -10.75 -10.14
CA SER A 55 -9.88 -11.12 -8.72
C SER A 55 -8.47 -10.74 -8.30
N LEU A 56 -8.33 -10.13 -7.12
CA LEU A 56 -7.03 -9.84 -6.49
C LEU A 56 -6.77 -10.74 -5.28
N ASN A 57 -7.70 -11.64 -4.94
CA ASN A 57 -7.59 -12.53 -3.79
C ASN A 57 -6.30 -13.36 -3.83
N GLY A 58 -5.58 -13.41 -2.71
CA GLY A 58 -4.37 -14.19 -2.56
C GLY A 58 -3.11 -13.59 -3.20
N LEU A 59 -3.22 -12.41 -3.82
CA LEU A 59 -2.04 -11.66 -4.26
C LEU A 59 -1.36 -10.98 -3.07
N ALA A 60 -0.09 -10.66 -3.23
CA ALA A 60 0.67 -9.86 -2.30
C ALA A 60 1.46 -8.79 -3.06
N LEU A 61 1.66 -7.64 -2.43
CA LEU A 61 2.58 -6.61 -2.90
C LEU A 61 3.48 -6.19 -1.75
N GLY A 62 4.69 -5.76 -2.06
CA GLY A 62 5.58 -5.18 -1.07
C GLY A 62 6.53 -4.17 -1.68
N PHE A 63 7.07 -3.32 -0.83
CA PHE A 63 8.11 -2.36 -1.19
C PHE A 63 9.26 -2.45 -0.19
N VAL A 64 10.43 -2.02 -0.65
CA VAL A 64 11.62 -1.81 0.15
C VAL A 64 12.21 -0.47 -0.27
N ALA A 65 12.63 0.33 0.71
CA ALA A 65 13.32 1.59 0.51
C ALA A 65 14.65 1.57 1.28
N HIS A 66 15.68 2.14 0.64
CA HIS A 66 17.01 2.44 1.17
C HIS A 66 17.51 3.73 0.54
#